data_AF-A0A9W5B852-F1
#
_entry.id   AF-A0A9W5B852-F1
#
_cell.length_a   1.000
_cell.length_b   1.000
_cell.length_c   1.000
_cell.angle_alpha   90.00
_cell.angle_beta   90.00
_cell.angle_gamma   90.00
#
_symmetry.space_group_name_H-M   'P 1'
#
loop_
_entity.id
_entity.type
_entity.pdbx_description
1 polymer ?
#
loop_
_entity_poly.entity_id
_entity_poly.type
_entity_poly.pdbx_seq_one_letter_code
_entity_poly.pdbx_strand_id
1 'polypeptide(L)'
;MDTMTIYTSRNPAGQAALELGLITMGIGNMVSEAMAAGRQAAEETRERRAAYKFACELADARGRADELGHIAIRAVKHVAALEAEVRRLRTALMQRQAHISRNRGQNA
;
A
#
# COMPACT_ATOMS: atom_id res chain seq x y z
N MET A 1 -42.77 -21.05 -42.94
CA MET A 1 -43.59 -20.66 -41.77
C MET A 1 -43.65 -19.16 -41.82
N ASP A 2 -44.77 -18.60 -42.29
CA ASP A 2 -44.96 -17.16 -42.38
C ASP A 2 -44.97 -16.57 -40.97
N THR A 3 -43.98 -15.73 -40.67
CA THR A 3 -43.94 -14.90 -39.48
C THR A 3 -45.10 -13.91 -39.57
N MET A 4 -46.19 -14.18 -38.85
CA MET A 4 -47.31 -13.24 -38.76
C MET A 4 -46.84 -11.97 -38.05
N THR A 5 -46.68 -10.90 -38.81
CA THR A 5 -46.36 -9.56 -38.30
C THR A 5 -47.63 -8.75 -38.11
N ILE A 6 -47.54 -7.59 -37.46
CA ILE A 6 -48.65 -6.63 -37.30
C ILE A 6 -49.39 -6.36 -38.63
N TYR A 7 -48.68 -6.45 -39.76
CA TYR A 7 -49.17 -6.15 -41.11
C TYR A 7 -49.94 -7.30 -41.78
N THR A 8 -49.88 -8.53 -41.26
CA THR A 8 -50.53 -9.72 -41.85
C THR A 8 -51.59 -10.35 -40.92
N SER A 9 -51.79 -9.75 -39.74
CA SER A 9 -52.61 -10.25 -38.65
C SER A 9 -54.09 -9.88 -38.83
N ARG A 10 -55.01 -10.83 -38.57
CA ARG A 10 -56.47 -10.58 -38.48
C ARG A 10 -56.85 -9.71 -37.27
N ASN A 11 -55.96 -9.60 -36.27
CA ASN A 11 -56.09 -8.70 -35.11
C ASN A 11 -54.75 -7.95 -34.91
N PRO A 12 -54.52 -6.84 -35.63
CA PRO A 12 -53.24 -6.13 -35.63
C PRO A 12 -52.94 -5.46 -34.28
N ALA A 13 -53.98 -5.02 -33.55
CA ALA A 13 -53.81 -4.40 -32.24
C ALA A 13 -53.30 -5.39 -31.18
N GLY A 14 -53.78 -6.64 -31.20
CA GLY A 14 -53.32 -7.68 -30.28
C GLY A 14 -51.87 -8.11 -30.53
N GLN A 15 -51.47 -8.22 -31.81
CA GLN A 15 -50.08 -8.52 -32.19
C GLN A 15 -49.13 -7.37 -31.81
N ALA A 16 -49.50 -6.13 -32.09
CA ALA A 16 -48.70 -4.96 -31.71
C ALA A 16 -48.48 -4.87 -30.20
N ALA A 17 -49.50 -5.16 -29.38
CA ALA A 17 -49.38 -5.16 -27.92
C ALA A 17 -48.43 -6.26 -27.42
N LEU A 18 -48.45 -7.43 -28.06
CA LEU A 18 -47.57 -8.55 -27.70
C LEU A 18 -46.12 -8.27 -28.09
N GLU A 19 -45.89 -7.76 -29.30
CA GLU A 19 -44.56 -7.33 -29.76
C GLU A 19 -43.99 -6.20 -28.88
N LEU A 20 -44.80 -5.19 -28.54
CA LEU A 20 -44.40 -4.12 -27.63
C LEU A 20 -44.10 -4.63 -26.21
N GLY A 21 -44.88 -5.58 -25.72
CA GLY A 21 -44.66 -6.25 -24.44
C GLY A 21 -43.30 -6.97 -24.41
N LEU A 22 -42.97 -7.72 -25.46
CA LEU A 22 -41.69 -8.41 -25.59
C LEU A 22 -40.50 -7.44 -25.65
N ILE A 23 -40.62 -6.35 -26.42
CA ILE A 23 -39.59 -5.31 -26.49
C ILE A 23 -39.38 -4.67 -25.12
N THR A 24 -40.47 -4.34 -24.42
CA THR A 24 -40.40 -3.69 -23.10
C THR A 24 -39.77 -4.62 -22.05
N MET A 25 -40.12 -5.90 -22.05
CA MET A 25 -39.50 -6.90 -21.17
C MET A 25 -38.01 -7.10 -21.50
N GLY A 26 -37.65 -7.13 -22.79
CA GLY A 26 -36.25 -7.24 -23.22
C GLY A 26 -35.41 -6.04 -22.76
N ILE A 27 -35.92 -4.82 -22.94
CA ILE A 27 -35.26 -3.60 -22.46
C ILE A 27 -35.15 -3.60 -20.93
N GLY A 28 -36.23 -3.95 -20.23
CA GLY A 28 -36.25 -4.01 -18.76
C GLY A 28 -35.20 -4.99 -18.20
N ASN A 29 -35.07 -6.17 -18.81
CA ASN A 29 -34.07 -7.16 -18.40
C ASN A 29 -32.64 -6.65 -18.64
N MET A 30 -32.35 -6.06 -19.80
CA MET A 30 -31.02 -5.50 -20.09
C MET A 30 -30.64 -4.38 -19.13
N VAL A 31 -31.58 -3.49 -18.79
CA VAL A 31 -31.34 -2.40 -17.83
C VAL A 31 -31.07 -2.96 -16.44
N SER A 32 -31.83 -3.97 -16.02
CA SER A 32 -31.64 -4.65 -14.72
C SER A 32 -30.26 -5.32 -14.64
N GLU A 33 -29.88 -6.08 -15.68
CA GLU A 33 -28.57 -6.74 -15.77
C GLU A 33 -27.42 -5.73 -15.81
N ALA A 34 -27.56 -4.64 -16.57
CA ALA A 34 -26.57 -3.57 -16.62
C ALA A 34 -26.39 -2.88 -15.26
N MET A 35 -27.48 -2.67 -14.51
CA MET A 35 -27.39 -2.12 -13.16
C MET A 35 -26.73 -3.10 -12.18
N ALA A 36 -27.04 -4.39 -12.28
CA ALA A 36 -26.42 -5.42 -11.44
C ALA A 36 -24.91 -5.54 -11.72
N ALA A 37 -24.51 -5.61 -12.99
CA ALA A 37 -23.12 -5.63 -13.41
C ALA A 37 -22.37 -4.34 -13.00
N GLY A 38 -23.03 -3.18 -13.11
CA GLY A 38 -22.47 -1.91 -12.66
C GLY A 38 -22.21 -1.87 -11.15
N ARG A 39 -23.12 -2.41 -10.34
CA ARG A 39 -22.93 -2.51 -8.88
C ARG A 39 -21.75 -3.42 -8.52
N GLN A 40 -21.66 -4.60 -9.15
CA GLN A 40 -20.55 -5.53 -8.92
C GLN A 40 -19.20 -4.89 -9.30
N ALA A 41 -19.12 -4.22 -10.46
CA ALA A 41 -17.91 -3.52 -10.86
C ALA A 41 -17.54 -2.38 -9.88
N ALA A 42 -18.53 -1.67 -9.34
CA ALA A 42 -18.30 -0.64 -8.33
C ALA A 42 -17.78 -1.23 -7.01
N GLU A 43 -18.31 -2.37 -6.59
CA GLU A 43 -17.85 -3.10 -5.40
C GLU A 43 -16.41 -3.60 -5.59
N GLU A 44 -16.10 -4.24 -6.71
CA GLU A 44 -14.74 -4.71 -7.03
C GLU A 44 -13.73 -3.56 -7.06
N THR A 45 -14.08 -2.43 -7.66
CA THR A 45 -13.17 -1.27 -7.69
C THR A 45 -12.96 -0.68 -6.31
N ARG A 46 -13.97 -0.70 -5.45
CA ARG A 46 -13.84 -0.27 -4.04
C ARG A 46 -12.91 -1.20 -3.28
N GLU A 47 -13.03 -2.51 -3.46
CA GLU A 47 -12.14 -3.50 -2.84
C GLU A 47 -10.70 -3.33 -3.32
N ARG A 48 -10.48 -3.17 -4.64
CA ARG A 48 -9.14 -2.92 -5.21
C ARG A 48 -8.53 -1.63 -4.67
N ARG A 49 -9.31 -0.56 -4.52
CA ARG A 49 -8.84 0.70 -3.92
C ARG A 49 -8.45 0.54 -2.46
N ALA A 50 -9.23 -0.22 -1.68
CA ALA A 50 -8.89 -0.52 -0.30
C ALA A 50 -7.59 -1.31 -0.20
N ALA A 51 -7.45 -2.38 -0.98
CA ALA A 51 -6.24 -3.19 -1.04
C ALA A 51 -5.00 -2.37 -1.47
N TYR A 52 -5.16 -1.50 -2.48
CA TYR A 52 -4.11 -0.60 -2.92
C TYR A 52 -3.68 0.39 -1.82
N LYS A 53 -4.64 0.98 -1.11
CA LYS A 53 -4.35 1.89 0.01
C LYS A 53 -3.56 1.19 1.11
N PHE A 54 -3.98 -0.02 1.49
CA PHE A 54 -3.24 -0.83 2.47
C PHE A 54 -1.82 -1.16 2.00
N ALA A 55 -1.64 -1.51 0.72
CA ALA A 55 -0.32 -1.78 0.17
C ALA A 55 0.59 -0.54 0.19
N CYS A 56 0.05 0.63 -0.13
CA CYS A 56 0.77 1.91 -0.06
C CYS A 56 1.18 2.24 1.38
N GLU A 57 0.24 2.13 2.33
CA GLU A 57 0.51 2.39 3.75
C GLU A 57 1.57 1.44 4.32
N LEU A 58 1.56 0.17 3.90
CA LEU A 58 2.58 -0.81 4.29
C LEU A 58 3.94 -0.48 3.68
N ALA A 59 4.00 -0.07 2.42
CA ALA A 59 5.23 0.35 1.76
C ALA A 59 5.85 1.58 2.44
N ASP A 60 5.03 2.57 2.78
CA ASP A 60 5.46 3.78 3.50
C ASP A 60 5.94 3.45 4.92
N ALA A 61 5.23 2.57 5.63
CA ALA A 61 5.66 2.10 6.94
C ALA A 61 7.01 1.38 6.88
N ARG A 62 7.21 0.53 5.87
CA ARG A 62 8.48 -0.16 5.64
C ARG A 62 9.60 0.82 5.32
N GLY A 63 9.36 1.79 4.43
CA GLY A 63 10.36 2.81 4.08
C GLY A 63 10.84 3.59 5.31
N ARG A 64 9.91 3.98 6.19
CA ARG A 64 10.26 4.63 7.47
C ARG A 64 11.07 3.72 8.39
N ALA A 65 10.73 2.42 8.46
CA ALA A 65 11.47 1.46 9.27
C ALA A 65 12.91 1.26 8.76
N ASP A 66 13.10 1.19 7.44
CA ASP A 66 14.42 1.04 6.82
C ASP A 66 15.29 2.28 7.08
N GLU A 67 14.73 3.49 6.98
CA GLU A 67 15.43 4.74 7.32
C GLU A 67 15.89 4.77 8.78
N LEU A 68 15.00 4.41 9.72
CA LEU A 68 15.35 4.31 11.13
C LEU A 68 16.45 3.25 11.37
N GLY A 69 16.42 2.12 10.65
CA GLY A 69 17.46 1.11 10.69
C GLY A 69 18.83 1.66 10.26
N HIS A 70 18.88 2.43 9.18
CA HIS A 70 20.11 3.07 8.72
C HIS A 70 20.65 4.10 9.72
N ILE A 71 19.76 4.88 10.34
CA ILE A 71 20.13 5.84 11.39
C ILE A 71 20.71 5.09 12.60
N ALA A 72 20.05 4.01 13.06
CA ALA A 72 20.52 3.21 14.18
C ALA A 72 21.91 2.61 13.92
N ILE A 73 22.12 2.02 12.73
CA ILE A 73 23.44 1.48 12.34
C ILE A 73 24.51 2.57 12.36
N ARG A 74 24.20 3.76 11.85
CA ARG A 74 25.13 4.90 11.86
C ARG A 74 25.45 5.33 13.29
N ALA A 75 24.43 5.46 14.14
CA ALA A 75 24.61 5.84 15.54
C ALA A 75 25.50 4.84 16.29
N VAL A 76 25.28 3.53 16.13
CA VAL A 76 26.12 2.49 16.74
C VAL A 76 27.58 2.60 16.29
N LYS A 77 27.83 2.85 15.00
CA LYS A 77 29.19 3.07 14.49
C LYS A 77 29.85 4.31 15.13
N HIS A 78 29.12 5.40 15.31
CA HIS A 78 29.63 6.59 16.00
C HIS A 78 29.95 6.31 17.46
N VAL A 79 29.09 5.59 18.17
CA VAL A 79 29.35 5.20 19.57
C VAL A 79 30.60 4.34 19.66
N ALA A 80 30.77 3.36 18.77
CA ALA A 80 31.97 2.52 18.75
C ALA A 80 33.26 3.35 18.50
N ALA A 81 33.20 4.34 17.60
CA ALA A 81 34.33 5.24 17.37
C ALA A 81 34.66 6.08 18.62
N LEU A 82 33.64 6.63 19.29
CA LEU A 82 33.81 7.39 20.53
C LEU A 82 34.38 6.52 21.65
N GLU A 83 33.91 5.28 21.80
CA GLU A 83 34.46 4.34 22.78
C GLU A 83 35.93 4.04 22.52
N ALA A 84 36.32 3.86 21.25
CA ALA A 84 37.72 3.63 20.89
C ALA A 84 38.59 4.85 21.23
N GLU A 85 38.08 6.06 20.99
CA GLU A 85 38.76 7.30 21.34
C GLU A 85 38.91 7.46 22.87
N VAL A 86 37.84 7.18 23.63
CA VAL A 86 37.89 7.18 25.10
C VAL A 86 38.94 6.19 25.62
N ARG A 87 39.02 4.98 25.06
CA ARG A 87 40.05 4.00 25.42
C ARG A 87 41.44 4.54 25.14
N ARG A 88 41.67 5.10 23.95
CA ARG A 88 42.96 5.70 23.56
C ARG A 88 43.38 6.82 24.51
N LEU A 89 42.46 7.74 24.83
CA LEU A 89 42.72 8.86 25.74
C LEU A 89 43.04 8.38 27.15
N ARG A 90 42.30 7.39 27.67
CA ARG A 90 42.59 6.77 28.97
C ARG A 90 43.99 6.17 29.01
N THR A 91 44.39 5.43 27.98
CA THR A 91 45.75 4.88 27.89
C THR A 91 46.82 5.97 27.89
N ALA A 92 46.63 7.05 27.11
CA ALA A 92 47.57 8.16 27.07
C ALA A 92 47.70 8.87 28.42
N LEU A 93 46.58 9.04 29.13
CA LEU A 93 46.54 9.66 30.45
C LEU A 93 47.28 8.80 31.49
N MET A 94 47.06 7.48 31.47
CA MET A 94 47.80 6.54 32.33
C MET A 94 49.31 6.58 32.07
N GLN A 95 49.74 6.60 30.80
CA GLN A 95 51.15 6.72 30.44
C GLN A 95 51.77 8.02 30.97
N ARG A 96 51.07 9.14 30.82
CA ARG A 96 51.52 10.44 31.32
C ARG A 96 51.62 10.45 32.84
N GLN A 97 50.64 9.88 33.54
CA GLN A 97 50.67 9.78 34.99
C GLN A 97 51.84 8.92 35.48
N ALA A 98 52.10 7.78 34.82
CA ALA A 98 53.24 6.93 35.14
C ALA A 98 54.60 7.64 34.93
N HIS A 99 54.73 8.46 33.88
CA HIS A 99 55.92 9.27 33.66
C HIS A 99 56.11 10.33 34.77
N ILE A 100 55.05 11.04 35.16
CA ILE A 100 55.09 12.01 36.27
C ILE A 100 55.49 11.34 37.58
N SER A 101 54.88 10.19 37.92
CA SER A 101 55.19 9.46 39.15
C SER A 101 56.65 9.00 39.20
N ARG A 102 57.21 8.55 38.06
CA ARG A 102 58.63 8.19 37.95
C ARG A 102 59.55 9.39 38.20
N ASN A 103 59.31 10.51 37.53
CA ASN A 103 60.15 11.70 37.70
C ASN A 103 60.06 12.27 39.14
N ARG A 104 58.87 12.19 39.77
CA ARG A 104 58.70 12.62 41.16
C ARG A 104 59.46 11.73 42.15
N GLY A 105 59.51 10.41 41.92
CA GLY A 105 60.28 9.47 42.74
C GLY A 105 61.80 9.54 42.54
N GLN A 106 62.28 10.14 41.45
CA GLN A 106 63.71 10.39 41.20
C GLN A 106 64.21 11.71 41.82
N ASN A 107 63.31 12.65 42.09
CA ASN A 107 63.62 13.97 42.67
C ASN A 107 63.45 14.02 44.20
N ALA A 108 63.18 12.88 44.86
CA ALA A 108 63.06 12.72 46.30
C ALA A 108 64.21 11.84 46.82
#